data_AF-A0A7S0EPW5-F1
#
_entry.id   AF-A0A7S0EPW5-F1
#
_cell.length_a   1.000
_cell.length_b   1.000
_cell.length_c   1.000
_cell.angle_alpha   90.00
_cell.angle_beta   90.00
_cell.angle_gamma   90.00
#
_symmetry.space_group_name_H-M   'P 1'
#
loop_
_entity.id
_entity.type
_entity.pdbx_description
1 polymer ?
#
loop_
_entity_poly.entity_id
_entity_poly.type
_entity_poly.pdbx_seq_one_letter_code
_entity_poly.pdbx_strand_id
1 'polypeptide(L)'
;ATTAAAAAAAATAAAAAAGCPATRKPYHTLLTGQGTIYNGWQARIMYFHWKKQSKRDGPCTEMTGFTRLCASKDGEPDGLEKYIPSVFVNQLSTEVLAKYGHFGVLNRPHSVVEGLKLPALLERITEEYVMIAETDHVFMKPLPNLASPTEAAAHSFGYMHASPRHNAVVKLCWPEGDYTSLQPIGPSPVIIYLPNLKKVAQRWLDYSYILRGNPEPARIIQDWVLEMWGYSIAAASVGVRHKIIRNYQIEPNAYAGTSASFNDDFYIFHYTYGIEYKMTGQPQGYNTIGEWSMDKRHYGQAYPPKDDYDPPPQGANPSSKWLHAAWFEAMNTEPEWPETNAMGTIGWRREPITAAGIQASALASKVLGTKWTWAKIAGLAFNENGALKTPWGVGKWGLALKQPKGLAQCAPPKECLWADFGGAAHHLSFSADRESFESNRVGDGEIVLGARVH
;
A
#
# COMPACT_ATOMS: atom_id res chain seq x y z
N ALA A 1 32.09 8.49 5.67
CA ALA A 1 32.83 7.78 6.76
C ALA A 1 32.49 8.17 8.22
N THR A 2 31.96 9.36 8.55
CA THR A 2 32.12 9.93 9.92
C THR A 2 30.88 10.06 10.84
N THR A 3 29.67 9.65 10.43
CA THR A 3 28.47 9.72 11.32
C THR A 3 27.80 8.37 11.61
N ALA A 4 27.55 7.54 10.59
CA ALA A 4 26.91 6.24 10.76
C ALA A 4 27.77 5.26 11.58
N ALA A 5 29.08 5.20 11.29
CA ALA A 5 30.02 4.37 12.06
C ALA A 5 30.10 4.80 13.53
N ALA A 6 30.08 6.11 13.80
CA ALA A 6 30.08 6.64 15.17
C ALA A 6 28.77 6.29 15.90
N ALA A 7 27.62 6.40 15.23
CA ALA A 7 26.33 6.00 15.76
C ALA A 7 26.28 4.49 16.07
N ALA A 8 26.82 3.64 15.20
CA ALA A 8 26.89 2.20 15.41
C ALA A 8 27.82 1.83 16.58
N ALA A 9 28.96 2.50 16.72
CA ALA A 9 29.86 2.32 17.85
C ALA A 9 29.18 2.71 19.18
N ALA A 10 28.45 3.84 19.19
CA ALA A 10 27.68 4.27 20.36
C ALA A 10 26.57 3.28 20.73
N ALA A 11 25.83 2.78 19.73
CA ALA A 11 24.80 1.75 19.95
C ALA A 11 25.38 0.45 20.50
N THR A 12 26.57 0.04 20.02
CA THR A 12 27.28 -1.15 20.52
C THR A 12 27.70 -0.97 21.99
N ALA A 13 28.27 0.19 22.33
CA ALA A 13 28.64 0.51 23.71
C ALA A 13 27.41 0.56 24.64
N ALA A 14 26.30 1.16 24.19
CA ALA A 14 25.05 1.20 24.94
C ALA A 14 24.47 -0.19 25.19
N ALA A 15 24.50 -1.08 24.18
CA ALA A 15 24.06 -2.46 24.32
C ALA A 15 24.92 -3.26 25.31
N ALA A 16 26.25 -3.06 25.27
CA ALA A 16 27.16 -3.69 26.22
C ALA A 16 26.91 -3.21 27.66
N ALA A 17 26.74 -1.90 27.86
CA ALA A 17 26.42 -1.31 29.17
C ALA A 17 25.07 -1.79 29.73
N ALA A 18 24.10 -2.05 28.86
CA ALA A 18 22.78 -2.57 29.23
C ALA A 18 22.76 -4.09 29.47
N GLY A 19 23.88 -4.81 29.31
CA GLY A 19 23.94 -6.26 29.49
C GLY A 19 23.14 -7.04 28.45
N CYS A 20 23.00 -6.51 27.23
CA CYS A 20 22.26 -7.18 26.17
C CYS A 20 22.89 -8.53 25.79
N PRO A 21 22.10 -9.54 25.36
CA PRO A 21 22.63 -10.86 24.99
C PRO A 21 23.72 -10.77 23.92
N ALA A 22 24.85 -11.45 24.13
CA ALA A 22 25.94 -11.53 23.16
C ALA A 22 25.54 -12.24 21.85
N THR A 23 24.45 -13.01 21.87
CA THR A 23 23.88 -13.72 20.71
C THR A 23 23.02 -12.82 19.82
N ARG A 24 22.86 -11.54 20.18
CA ARG A 24 22.07 -10.57 19.42
C ARG A 24 22.68 -10.37 18.02
N LYS A 25 21.82 -10.33 17.00
CA LYS A 25 22.19 -10.09 15.60
C LYS A 25 21.40 -8.89 15.07
N PRO A 26 21.85 -7.66 15.33
CA PRO A 26 21.19 -6.48 14.79
C PRO A 26 21.07 -6.52 13.26
N TYR A 27 20.06 -5.86 12.71
CA TYR A 27 19.83 -5.76 11.28
C TYR A 27 19.39 -4.36 10.85
N HIS A 28 19.69 -4.04 9.60
CA HIS A 28 19.27 -2.81 8.93
C HIS A 28 17.98 -3.04 8.16
N THR A 29 16.91 -2.30 8.45
CA THR A 29 15.68 -2.33 7.65
C THR A 29 15.84 -1.51 6.38
N LEU A 30 15.78 -2.18 5.23
CA LEU A 30 15.74 -1.60 3.90
C LEU A 30 14.30 -1.58 3.39
N LEU A 31 13.62 -0.45 3.55
CA LEU A 31 12.28 -0.25 3.02
C LEU A 31 12.38 0.04 1.52
N THR A 32 11.90 -0.88 0.69
CA THR A 32 11.83 -0.68 -0.77
C THR A 32 10.56 0.10 -1.14
N GLY A 33 10.68 1.08 -2.02
CA GLY A 33 9.55 1.87 -2.50
C GLY A 33 9.88 2.75 -3.71
N GLN A 34 8.87 3.41 -4.23
CA GLN A 34 8.98 4.36 -5.34
C GLN A 34 8.66 5.78 -4.88
N GLY A 35 9.27 6.79 -5.53
CA GLY A 35 9.05 8.22 -5.29
C GLY A 35 7.69 8.69 -5.79
N THR A 36 6.61 8.15 -5.23
CA THR A 36 5.21 8.43 -5.57
C THR A 36 4.45 8.80 -4.30
N ILE A 37 3.36 9.57 -4.44
CA ILE A 37 2.48 9.89 -3.31
C ILE A 37 1.97 8.62 -2.63
N TYR A 38 1.55 7.63 -3.42
CA TYR A 38 1.07 6.34 -2.94
C TYR A 38 2.05 5.63 -2.00
N ASN A 39 3.32 5.48 -2.40
CA ASN A 39 4.34 4.86 -1.53
C ASN A 39 4.81 5.81 -0.44
N GLY A 40 4.75 7.12 -0.65
CA GLY A 40 5.18 8.13 0.29
C GLY A 40 4.42 8.07 1.61
N TRP A 41 3.09 8.13 1.57
CA TRP A 41 2.29 8.06 2.80
C TRP A 41 2.40 6.69 3.49
N GLN A 42 2.47 5.61 2.71
CA GLN A 42 2.66 4.24 3.23
C GLN A 42 4.01 4.13 3.97
N ALA A 43 5.08 4.63 3.36
CA ALA A 43 6.42 4.64 3.96
C ALA A 43 6.47 5.41 5.29
N ARG A 44 5.71 6.51 5.41
CA ARG A 44 5.63 7.28 6.65
C ARG A 44 4.93 6.50 7.77
N ILE A 45 3.80 5.84 7.47
CA ILE A 45 3.10 4.98 8.44
C ILE A 45 4.00 3.81 8.86
N MET A 46 4.62 3.14 7.89
CA MET A 46 5.56 2.04 8.14
C MET A 46 6.72 2.49 9.03
N TYR A 47 7.37 3.62 8.70
CA TYR A 47 8.51 4.14 9.46
C TYR A 47 8.10 4.62 10.87
N PHE A 48 6.91 5.21 11.03
CA PHE A 48 6.38 5.57 12.34
C PHE A 48 6.32 4.34 13.26
N HIS A 49 5.70 3.26 12.80
CA HIS A 49 5.58 2.03 13.58
C HIS A 49 6.92 1.31 13.75
N TRP A 50 7.79 1.32 12.74
CA TRP A 50 9.17 0.82 12.88
C TRP A 50 9.91 1.57 14.00
N LYS A 51 9.86 2.90 14.03
CA LYS A 51 10.48 3.72 15.10
C LYS A 51 9.91 3.34 16.46
N LYS A 52 8.59 3.19 16.56
CA LYS A 52 7.92 2.79 17.80
C LYS A 52 8.42 1.44 18.30
N GLN A 53 8.47 0.41 17.44
CA GLN A 53 8.93 -0.91 17.84
C GLN A 53 10.44 -0.98 18.10
N SER A 54 11.26 -0.28 17.30
CA SER A 54 12.72 -0.25 17.48
C SER A 54 13.15 0.25 18.86
N LYS A 55 12.34 1.11 19.51
CA LYS A 55 12.64 1.67 20.83
C LYS A 55 12.18 0.81 22.00
N ARG A 56 11.30 -0.18 21.79
CA ARG A 56 10.67 -0.93 22.90
C ARG A 56 11.66 -1.75 23.71
N ASP A 57 12.67 -2.31 23.04
CA ASP A 57 13.70 -3.12 23.69
C ASP A 57 14.93 -2.29 24.08
N GLY A 58 14.82 -0.95 24.03
CA GLY A 58 15.88 -0.02 24.38
C GLY A 58 17.19 -0.31 23.62
N PRO A 59 18.36 -0.26 24.29
CA PRO A 59 19.64 -0.58 23.67
C PRO A 59 19.78 -2.02 23.14
N CYS A 60 18.90 -2.93 23.57
CA CYS A 60 18.95 -4.35 23.18
C CYS A 60 18.13 -4.67 21.93
N THR A 61 17.48 -3.69 21.32
CA THR A 61 16.76 -3.87 20.05
C THR A 61 17.66 -4.46 18.96
N GLU A 62 17.11 -5.32 18.11
CA GLU A 62 17.79 -5.79 16.89
C GLU A 62 17.41 -4.95 15.66
N MET A 63 16.41 -4.07 15.77
CA MET A 63 15.97 -3.12 14.74
C MET A 63 16.82 -1.84 14.81
N THR A 64 18.08 -1.91 14.41
CA THR A 64 19.06 -0.84 14.71
C THR A 64 19.25 0.19 13.60
N GLY A 65 19.03 -0.20 12.34
CA GLY A 65 19.20 0.67 11.18
C GLY A 65 17.95 0.74 10.32
N PHE A 66 17.73 1.89 9.65
CA PHE A 66 16.64 2.06 8.70
C PHE A 66 17.09 2.92 7.51
N THR A 67 16.80 2.45 6.30
CA THR A 67 16.91 3.24 5.07
C THR A 67 15.73 2.92 4.16
N ARG A 68 15.04 3.96 3.70
CA ARG A 68 14.14 3.87 2.55
C ARG A 68 14.96 3.93 1.27
N LEU A 69 14.98 2.82 0.53
CA LEU A 69 15.59 2.73 -0.79
C LEU A 69 14.53 3.06 -1.84
N CYS A 70 14.61 4.26 -2.40
CA CYS A 70 13.56 4.87 -3.19
C CYS A 70 13.95 4.94 -4.66
N ALA A 71 13.24 4.21 -5.52
CA ALA A 71 13.32 4.42 -6.96
C ALA A 71 12.51 5.67 -7.33
N SER A 72 13.19 6.73 -7.77
CA SER A 72 12.56 8.00 -8.14
C SER A 72 12.97 8.43 -9.54
N LYS A 73 12.19 9.36 -10.11
CA LYS A 73 12.52 9.96 -11.41
C LYS A 73 13.93 10.57 -11.33
N ASP A 74 14.82 10.14 -12.22
CA ASP A 74 16.21 10.61 -12.32
C ASP A 74 17.03 10.47 -11.01
N GLY A 75 16.55 9.66 -10.06
CA GLY A 75 17.21 9.47 -8.76
C GLY A 75 17.07 10.66 -7.82
N GLU A 76 16.14 11.58 -8.11
CA GLU A 76 15.96 12.80 -7.35
C GLU A 76 15.23 12.57 -6.02
N PRO A 77 15.50 13.40 -4.98
CA PRO A 77 14.74 13.39 -3.74
C PRO A 77 13.25 13.68 -3.96
N ASP A 78 12.39 13.06 -3.14
CA ASP A 78 10.94 13.23 -3.19
C ASP A 78 10.38 14.07 -2.03
N GLY A 79 11.25 14.68 -1.22
CA GLY A 79 10.91 15.55 -0.10
C GLY A 79 10.57 14.79 1.18
N LEU A 80 10.61 13.45 1.20
CA LEU A 80 10.39 12.64 2.41
C LEU A 80 11.69 12.30 3.15
N GLU A 81 12.86 12.61 2.58
CA GLU A 81 14.16 12.41 3.22
C GLU A 81 14.34 13.24 4.50
N LYS A 82 13.58 14.32 4.68
CA LYS A 82 13.50 15.06 5.95
C LYS A 82 12.80 14.28 7.07
N TYR A 83 11.96 13.31 6.74
CA TYR A 83 11.22 12.50 7.72
C TYR A 83 11.77 11.08 7.86
N ILE A 84 12.26 10.51 6.76
CA ILE A 84 12.68 9.11 6.65
C ILE A 84 14.09 9.06 6.07
N PRO A 85 15.08 8.45 6.76
CA PRO A 85 16.40 8.24 6.18
C PRO A 85 16.28 7.53 4.83
N SER A 86 16.73 8.18 3.76
CA SER A 86 16.48 7.72 2.39
C SER A 86 17.76 7.68 1.56
N VAL A 87 17.78 6.77 0.59
CA VAL A 87 18.73 6.72 -0.53
C VAL A 87 17.91 6.59 -1.81
N PHE A 88 18.24 7.41 -2.80
CA PHE A 88 17.53 7.48 -4.06
C PHE A 88 18.34 6.81 -5.17
N VAL A 89 17.64 6.14 -6.08
CA VAL A 89 18.18 5.51 -7.27
C VAL A 89 17.27 5.83 -8.44
N ASN A 90 17.83 5.92 -9.65
CA ASN A 90 17.06 6.15 -10.85
C ASN A 90 16.05 5.02 -11.03
N GLN A 91 14.77 5.36 -11.09
CA GLN A 91 13.74 4.40 -11.47
C GLN A 91 13.93 3.94 -12.92
N LEU A 92 13.40 2.77 -13.25
CA LEU A 92 13.34 2.29 -14.62
C LEU A 92 12.60 3.29 -15.51
N SER A 93 13.15 3.53 -16.71
CA SER A 93 12.56 4.47 -17.65
C SER A 93 11.20 3.99 -18.14
N THR A 94 10.37 4.92 -18.63
CA THR A 94 9.06 4.60 -19.19
C THR A 94 9.17 3.65 -20.38
N GLU A 95 10.23 3.77 -21.19
CA GLU A 95 10.51 2.88 -22.33
C GLU A 95 10.84 1.46 -21.89
N VAL A 96 11.60 1.30 -20.80
CA VAL A 96 11.87 -0.02 -20.23
C VAL A 96 10.57 -0.61 -19.70
N LEU A 97 9.82 0.12 -18.87
CA LEU A 97 8.58 -0.38 -18.29
C LEU A 97 7.52 -0.71 -19.36
N ALA A 98 7.46 0.04 -20.46
CA ALA A 98 6.55 -0.24 -21.58
C ALA A 98 6.79 -1.63 -22.18
N LYS A 99 8.04 -2.08 -22.29
CA LYS A 99 8.40 -3.44 -22.76
C LYS A 99 7.86 -4.55 -21.86
N TYR A 100 7.59 -4.22 -20.60
CA TYR A 100 7.14 -5.14 -19.55
C TYR A 100 5.71 -4.82 -19.09
N GLY A 101 4.88 -4.25 -19.98
CA GLY A 101 3.46 -3.97 -19.71
C GLY A 101 3.24 -3.02 -18.54
N HIS A 102 4.08 -1.99 -18.42
CA HIS A 102 4.07 -0.98 -17.36
C HIS A 102 4.14 -1.56 -15.94
N PHE A 103 4.82 -2.70 -15.77
CA PHE A 103 4.94 -3.39 -14.48
C PHE A 103 5.94 -2.68 -13.56
N GLY A 104 5.47 -1.64 -12.87
CA GLY A 104 6.28 -0.78 -11.99
C GLY A 104 6.97 -1.53 -10.84
N VAL A 105 6.47 -2.72 -10.47
CA VAL A 105 7.05 -3.60 -9.44
C VAL A 105 8.50 -3.98 -9.76
N LEU A 106 8.93 -3.97 -11.04
CA LEU A 106 10.33 -4.18 -11.44
C LEU A 106 11.29 -3.16 -10.81
N ASN A 107 10.81 -1.99 -10.40
CA ASN A 107 11.63 -1.03 -9.66
C ASN A 107 12.13 -1.56 -8.32
N ARG A 108 11.45 -2.56 -7.72
CA ARG A 108 11.89 -3.15 -6.45
C ARG A 108 13.23 -3.88 -6.58
N PRO A 109 13.38 -4.96 -7.38
CA PRO A 109 14.68 -5.59 -7.60
C PRO A 109 15.71 -4.62 -8.20
N HIS A 110 15.29 -3.76 -9.12
CA HIS A 110 16.16 -2.74 -9.73
C HIS A 110 16.77 -1.82 -8.68
N SER A 111 15.94 -1.31 -7.77
CA SER A 111 16.39 -0.41 -6.72
C SER A 111 17.40 -1.07 -5.79
N VAL A 112 17.20 -2.34 -5.44
CA VAL A 112 18.13 -3.11 -4.62
C VAL A 112 19.47 -3.32 -5.34
N VAL A 113 19.45 -3.67 -6.63
CA VAL A 113 20.67 -3.80 -7.44
C VAL A 113 21.44 -2.49 -7.51
N GLU A 114 20.78 -1.39 -7.87
CA GLU A 114 21.44 -0.08 -7.99
C GLU A 114 21.89 0.44 -6.62
N GLY A 115 21.05 0.29 -5.60
CA GLY A 115 21.35 0.71 -4.23
C GLY A 115 22.59 0.02 -3.67
N LEU A 116 22.76 -1.29 -3.90
CA LEU A 116 23.93 -2.05 -3.43
C LEU A 116 25.25 -1.62 -4.12
N LYS A 117 25.19 -0.87 -5.23
CA LYS A 117 26.36 -0.26 -5.88
C LYS A 117 26.72 1.09 -5.27
N LEU A 118 25.81 1.73 -4.53
CA LEU A 118 26.02 3.07 -3.98
C LEU A 118 26.75 3.05 -2.64
N PRO A 119 27.90 3.75 -2.51
CA PRO A 119 28.54 3.95 -1.21
C PRO A 119 27.60 4.59 -0.19
N ALA A 120 26.73 5.50 -0.63
CA ALA A 120 25.76 6.18 0.24
C ALA A 120 24.77 5.23 0.94
N LEU A 121 24.44 4.08 0.34
CA LEU A 121 23.65 3.04 1.00
C LEU A 121 24.54 2.18 1.91
N LEU A 122 25.67 1.69 1.37
CA LEU A 122 26.55 0.77 2.09
C LEU A 122 27.16 1.40 3.35
N GLU A 123 27.44 2.70 3.36
CA GLU A 123 27.92 3.42 4.55
C GLU A 123 26.86 3.54 5.65
N ARG A 124 25.57 3.40 5.32
CA ARG A 124 24.46 3.44 6.29
C ARG A 124 24.17 2.08 6.92
N ILE A 125 24.48 1.00 6.20
CA ILE A 125 24.28 -0.37 6.66
C ILE A 125 25.52 -0.76 7.47
N THR A 126 25.40 -0.70 8.79
CA THR A 126 26.49 -1.05 9.73
C THR A 126 26.37 -2.47 10.25
N GLU A 127 25.22 -3.08 10.00
CA GLU A 127 24.82 -4.42 10.39
C GLU A 127 25.21 -5.47 9.35
N GLU A 128 25.40 -6.71 9.80
CA GLU A 128 25.66 -7.85 8.93
C GLU A 128 24.41 -8.35 8.19
N TYR A 129 23.22 -8.01 8.70
CA TYR A 129 21.93 -8.45 8.20
C TYR A 129 21.10 -7.27 7.70
N VAL A 130 20.31 -7.53 6.66
CA VAL A 130 19.35 -6.56 6.13
C VAL A 130 17.97 -7.19 6.14
N MET A 131 16.98 -6.43 6.60
CA MET A 131 15.57 -6.75 6.39
C MET A 131 15.08 -6.03 5.13
N ILE A 132 14.67 -6.76 4.11
CA ILE A 132 13.91 -6.16 3.00
C ILE A 132 12.46 -6.07 3.45
N ALA A 133 11.93 -4.85 3.44
CA ALA A 133 10.54 -4.53 3.79
C ALA A 133 9.85 -3.76 2.65
N GLU A 134 8.52 -3.73 2.70
CA GLU A 134 7.67 -2.99 1.76
C GLU A 134 6.79 -1.96 2.47
N THR A 135 6.27 -1.01 1.70
CA THR A 135 5.60 0.17 2.25
C THR A 135 4.28 -0.16 2.93
N ASP A 136 3.64 -1.27 2.57
CA ASP A 136 2.38 -1.74 3.15
C ASP A 136 2.53 -2.65 4.37
N HIS A 137 3.70 -2.61 5.01
CA HIS A 137 3.93 -3.21 6.32
C HIS A 137 3.63 -2.25 7.48
N VAL A 138 3.06 -2.77 8.55
CA VAL A 138 3.00 -2.13 9.86
C VAL A 138 3.60 -3.06 10.92
N PHE A 139 4.63 -2.63 11.62
CA PHE A 139 5.23 -3.42 12.70
C PHE A 139 4.38 -3.35 13.98
N MET A 140 3.92 -4.51 14.45
CA MET A 140 3.03 -4.65 15.61
C MET A 140 3.80 -4.76 16.93
N LYS A 141 4.99 -5.38 16.88
CA LYS A 141 5.90 -5.59 18.02
C LYS A 141 7.36 -5.65 17.55
N PRO A 142 8.35 -5.58 18.45
CA PRO A 142 9.76 -5.70 18.09
C PRO A 142 10.02 -7.00 17.34
N LEU A 143 10.74 -6.90 16.23
CA LEU A 143 11.04 -8.05 15.39
C LEU A 143 12.50 -8.49 15.61
N PRO A 144 12.74 -9.67 16.20
CA PRO A 144 14.09 -10.19 16.33
C PRO A 144 14.63 -10.71 14.97
N ASN A 145 15.95 -10.75 14.86
CA ASN A 145 16.64 -11.37 13.75
C ASN A 145 16.65 -12.89 13.87
N LEU A 146 15.74 -13.51 13.12
CA LEU A 146 15.55 -14.94 13.06
C LEU A 146 16.41 -15.62 11.99
N ALA A 147 17.28 -14.87 11.31
CA ALA A 147 18.17 -15.35 10.25
C ALA A 147 19.57 -15.75 10.79
N SER A 148 20.37 -16.41 9.95
CA SER A 148 21.76 -16.77 10.17
C SER A 148 22.57 -16.51 8.89
N PRO A 149 23.92 -16.66 8.92
CA PRO A 149 24.72 -16.52 7.71
C PRO A 149 24.39 -17.57 6.61
N THR A 150 23.80 -18.70 7.01
CA THR A 150 23.46 -19.81 6.10
C THR A 150 21.96 -19.89 5.76
N GLU A 151 21.10 -19.25 6.54
CA GLU A 151 19.64 -19.34 6.39
C GLU A 151 18.97 -17.99 6.67
N ALA A 152 18.32 -17.41 5.65
CA ALA A 152 17.51 -16.20 5.80
C ALA A 152 16.21 -16.48 6.57
N ALA A 153 15.52 -15.47 7.06
CA ALA A 153 14.21 -15.62 7.71
C ALA A 153 13.12 -14.95 6.86
N ALA A 154 12.05 -15.68 6.56
CA ALA A 154 11.00 -15.22 5.64
C ALA A 154 9.59 -15.62 6.05
N HIS A 155 8.61 -14.90 5.50
CA HIS A 155 7.21 -15.32 5.51
C HIS A 155 6.93 -16.29 4.37
N SER A 156 5.99 -17.22 4.59
CA SER A 156 5.51 -18.13 3.54
C SER A 156 4.19 -17.63 2.97
N PHE A 157 4.16 -17.40 1.66
CA PHE A 157 2.97 -16.99 0.92
C PHE A 157 2.25 -18.23 0.38
N GLY A 158 1.00 -18.44 0.80
CA GLY A 158 0.24 -19.65 0.42
C GLY A 158 0.03 -19.81 -1.10
N TYR A 159 0.03 -18.72 -1.86
CA TYR A 159 -0.07 -18.72 -3.32
C TYR A 159 1.26 -18.96 -4.05
N MET A 160 2.38 -19.09 -3.32
CA MET A 160 3.73 -19.28 -3.87
C MET A 160 4.21 -20.75 -3.82
N HIS A 161 3.35 -21.70 -3.45
CA HIS A 161 3.73 -23.11 -3.45
C HIS A 161 3.93 -23.63 -4.88
N ALA A 162 5.19 -23.92 -5.21
CA ALA A 162 5.55 -24.51 -6.48
C ALA A 162 5.08 -25.97 -6.59
N SER A 163 4.91 -26.43 -7.82
CA SER A 163 4.41 -27.75 -8.18
C SER A 163 4.89 -28.08 -9.61
N PRO A 164 4.75 -29.33 -10.10
CA PRO A 164 5.28 -29.72 -11.41
C PRO A 164 4.87 -28.80 -12.57
N ARG A 165 3.68 -28.17 -12.50
CA ARG A 165 3.18 -27.23 -13.53
C ARG A 165 4.07 -25.99 -13.72
N HIS A 166 4.86 -25.65 -12.71
CA HIS A 166 5.72 -24.46 -12.73
C HIS A 166 7.12 -24.74 -13.29
N ASN A 167 7.48 -26.00 -13.58
CA ASN A 167 8.83 -26.37 -14.01
C ASN A 167 9.30 -25.65 -15.27
N ALA A 168 8.43 -25.50 -16.26
CA ALA A 168 8.77 -24.76 -17.47
C ALA A 168 9.16 -23.31 -17.15
N VAL A 169 8.46 -22.67 -16.20
CA VAL A 169 8.75 -21.32 -15.74
C VAL A 169 10.09 -21.24 -15.00
N VAL A 170 10.37 -22.19 -14.11
CA VAL A 170 11.67 -22.25 -13.40
C VAL A 170 12.81 -22.37 -14.40
N LYS A 171 12.67 -23.23 -15.41
CA LYS A 171 13.70 -23.47 -16.43
C LYS A 171 13.95 -22.30 -17.37
N LEU A 172 13.02 -21.34 -17.50
CA LEU A 172 13.29 -20.09 -18.21
C LEU A 172 14.37 -19.26 -17.52
N CYS A 173 14.41 -19.30 -16.19
CA CYS A 173 15.34 -18.50 -15.38
C CYS A 173 16.59 -19.30 -14.98
N TRP A 174 16.40 -20.57 -14.63
CA TRP A 174 17.44 -21.46 -14.11
C TRP A 174 17.27 -22.87 -14.71
N PRO A 175 17.87 -23.15 -15.88
CA PRO A 175 17.68 -24.41 -16.62
C PRO A 175 18.00 -25.69 -15.85
N GLU A 176 18.96 -25.62 -14.93
CA GLU A 176 19.44 -26.72 -14.09
C GLU A 176 18.56 -26.94 -12.85
N GLY A 177 17.66 -25.98 -12.56
CA GLY A 177 16.75 -26.03 -11.43
C GLY A 177 15.40 -26.68 -11.74
N ASP A 178 14.65 -26.93 -10.69
CA ASP A 178 13.26 -27.39 -10.77
C ASP A 178 12.40 -26.83 -9.63
N TYR A 179 11.09 -27.09 -9.73
CA TYR A 179 10.10 -26.63 -8.77
C TYR A 179 10.33 -27.11 -7.32
N THR A 180 11.01 -28.24 -7.11
CA THR A 180 11.22 -28.83 -5.78
C THR A 180 12.25 -28.05 -4.96
N SER A 181 13.11 -27.29 -5.65
CA SER A 181 14.11 -26.42 -5.01
C SER A 181 13.53 -25.13 -4.44
N LEU A 182 12.34 -24.72 -4.91
CA LEU A 182 11.73 -23.46 -4.55
C LEU A 182 11.05 -23.50 -3.17
N GLN A 183 11.13 -22.37 -2.47
CA GLN A 183 10.39 -22.13 -1.25
C GLN A 183 9.24 -21.14 -1.55
N PRO A 184 8.10 -21.23 -0.85
CA PRO A 184 6.93 -20.36 -1.07
C PRO A 184 7.14 -18.96 -0.49
N ILE A 185 8.22 -18.29 -0.88
CA ILE A 185 8.70 -17.02 -0.33
C ILE A 185 8.74 -15.93 -1.40
N GLY A 186 8.75 -14.68 -0.96
CA GLY A 186 9.04 -13.50 -1.78
C GLY A 186 10.23 -12.71 -1.20
N PRO A 187 10.57 -11.54 -1.75
CA PRO A 187 11.68 -10.73 -1.28
C PRO A 187 11.39 -10.01 0.05
N SER A 188 10.13 -9.92 0.47
CA SER A 188 9.68 -9.17 1.64
C SER A 188 8.51 -9.90 2.32
N PRO A 189 8.42 -9.92 3.65
CA PRO A 189 9.49 -9.58 4.59
C PRO A 189 10.58 -10.68 4.60
N VAL A 190 11.83 -10.28 4.41
CA VAL A 190 12.99 -11.17 4.51
C VAL A 190 14.09 -10.52 5.34
N ILE A 191 14.61 -11.21 6.35
CA ILE A 191 15.90 -10.87 6.96
C ILE A 191 16.97 -11.80 6.37
N ILE A 192 18.01 -11.22 5.79
CA ILE A 192 19.04 -11.93 5.06
C ILE A 192 20.43 -11.38 5.39
N TYR A 193 21.41 -12.27 5.47
CA TYR A 193 22.82 -11.90 5.60
C TYR A 193 23.27 -11.10 4.36
N LEU A 194 23.87 -9.92 4.53
CA LEU A 194 24.15 -8.97 3.45
C LEU A 194 24.95 -9.60 2.27
N PRO A 195 25.98 -10.44 2.50
CA PRO A 195 26.65 -11.16 1.42
C PRO A 195 25.73 -12.08 0.61
N ASN A 196 24.70 -12.68 1.22
CA ASN A 196 23.72 -13.49 0.49
C ASN A 196 22.78 -12.62 -0.32
N LEU A 197 22.35 -11.46 0.20
CA LEU A 197 21.58 -10.50 -0.59
C LEU A 197 22.35 -10.05 -1.85
N LYS A 198 23.64 -9.76 -1.71
CA LYS A 198 24.51 -9.38 -2.85
C LYS A 198 24.60 -10.48 -3.93
N LYS A 199 24.53 -11.76 -3.55
CA LYS A 199 24.49 -12.88 -4.51
C LYS A 199 23.14 -12.99 -5.23
N VAL A 200 22.05 -12.71 -4.53
CA VAL A 200 20.67 -12.87 -5.04
C VAL A 200 20.24 -11.68 -5.91
N ALA A 201 20.63 -10.46 -5.55
CA ALA A 201 20.05 -9.23 -6.08
C ALA A 201 20.02 -9.14 -7.61
N GLN A 202 21.16 -9.40 -8.28
CA GLN A 202 21.21 -9.30 -9.75
C GLN A 202 20.36 -10.38 -10.41
N ARG A 203 20.42 -11.64 -9.95
CA ARG A 203 19.59 -12.72 -10.49
C ARG A 203 18.12 -12.47 -10.26
N TRP A 204 17.74 -11.90 -9.13
CA TRP A 204 16.36 -11.52 -8.85
C TRP A 204 15.85 -10.50 -9.88
N LEU A 205 16.64 -9.46 -10.21
CA LEU A 205 16.29 -8.52 -11.27
C LEU A 205 16.18 -9.20 -12.65
N ASP A 206 17.21 -9.95 -13.03
CA ASP A 206 17.27 -10.62 -14.34
C ASP A 206 16.11 -11.60 -14.51
N TYR A 207 15.81 -12.40 -13.49
CA TYR A 207 14.71 -13.35 -13.52
C TYR A 207 13.36 -12.65 -13.52
N SER A 208 13.22 -11.51 -12.82
CA SER A 208 12.00 -10.70 -12.92
C SER A 208 11.76 -10.20 -14.34
N TYR A 209 12.81 -9.78 -15.06
CA TYR A 209 12.71 -9.42 -16.48
C TYR A 209 12.38 -10.60 -17.38
N ILE A 210 13.00 -11.77 -17.17
CA ILE A 210 12.70 -12.99 -17.93
C ILE A 210 11.22 -13.35 -17.74
N LEU A 211 10.76 -13.45 -16.50
CA LEU A 211 9.40 -13.85 -16.20
C LEU A 211 8.38 -12.87 -16.76
N ARG A 212 8.62 -11.56 -16.61
CA ARG A 212 7.69 -10.54 -17.10
C ARG A 212 7.74 -10.35 -18.62
N GLY A 213 8.89 -10.62 -19.25
CA GLY A 213 9.08 -10.54 -20.70
C GLY A 213 8.47 -11.71 -21.47
N ASN A 214 7.98 -12.74 -20.78
CA ASN A 214 7.33 -13.89 -21.39
C ASN A 214 5.82 -13.92 -21.04
N PRO A 215 4.94 -14.23 -21.99
CA PRO A 215 3.49 -14.30 -21.72
C PRO A 215 3.09 -15.55 -20.92
N GLU A 216 3.89 -16.61 -20.95
CA GLU A 216 3.53 -17.88 -20.32
C GLU A 216 3.63 -17.87 -18.78
N PRO A 217 4.68 -17.31 -18.15
CA PRO A 217 4.73 -17.17 -16.68
C PRO A 217 3.50 -16.47 -16.10
N ALA A 218 3.06 -15.37 -16.72
CA ALA A 218 1.85 -14.63 -16.36
C ALA A 218 0.62 -15.53 -16.25
N ARG A 219 0.44 -16.41 -17.23
CA ARG A 219 -0.69 -17.32 -17.34
C ARG A 219 -0.65 -18.44 -16.30
N ILE A 220 0.53 -18.94 -15.96
CA ILE A 220 0.71 -20.07 -15.02
C ILE A 220 0.66 -19.59 -13.56
N ILE A 221 1.26 -18.44 -13.26
CA ILE A 221 1.52 -17.98 -11.90
C ILE A 221 0.53 -16.90 -11.44
N GLN A 222 0.11 -16.02 -12.35
CA GLN A 222 -0.46 -14.67 -12.15
C GLN A 222 0.59 -13.54 -12.23
N ASP A 223 0.21 -12.49 -12.95
CA ASP A 223 1.09 -11.36 -13.29
C ASP A 223 1.68 -10.61 -12.10
N TRP A 224 0.89 -10.44 -11.04
CA TRP A 224 1.23 -9.54 -9.94
C TRP A 224 2.32 -10.09 -9.00
N VAL A 225 2.62 -11.40 -9.05
CA VAL A 225 3.66 -12.04 -8.21
C VAL A 225 4.90 -12.48 -8.98
N LEU A 226 5.01 -12.16 -10.28
CA LEU A 226 6.14 -12.62 -11.10
C LEU A 226 7.50 -12.18 -10.55
N GLU A 227 7.59 -10.98 -9.99
CA GLU A 227 8.79 -10.48 -9.31
C GLU A 227 9.15 -11.35 -8.09
N MET A 228 8.16 -11.74 -7.28
CA MET A 228 8.36 -12.61 -6.11
C MET A 228 8.85 -14.02 -6.51
N TRP A 229 8.34 -14.56 -7.62
CA TRP A 229 8.86 -15.80 -8.21
C TRP A 229 10.29 -15.63 -8.71
N GLY A 230 10.61 -14.48 -9.31
CA GLY A 230 11.98 -14.11 -9.67
C GLY A 230 12.92 -14.19 -8.47
N TYR A 231 12.51 -13.66 -7.30
CA TYR A 231 13.28 -13.75 -6.07
C TYR A 231 13.44 -15.21 -5.59
N SER A 232 12.34 -15.97 -5.53
CA SER A 232 12.36 -17.37 -5.08
C SER A 232 13.30 -18.24 -5.93
N ILE A 233 13.25 -18.10 -7.26
CA ILE A 233 14.13 -18.82 -8.19
C ILE A 233 15.58 -18.32 -8.07
N ALA A 234 15.80 -17.00 -7.92
CA ALA A 234 17.13 -16.43 -7.75
C ALA A 234 17.81 -16.92 -6.47
N ALA A 235 17.09 -16.94 -5.35
CA ALA A 235 17.60 -17.46 -4.09
C ALA A 235 17.98 -18.93 -4.18
N ALA A 236 17.09 -19.76 -4.75
CA ALA A 236 17.36 -21.18 -4.95
C ALA A 236 18.58 -21.42 -5.86
N SER A 237 18.73 -20.64 -6.94
CA SER A 237 19.82 -20.84 -7.91
C SER A 237 21.20 -20.46 -7.36
N VAL A 238 21.28 -19.68 -6.29
CA VAL A 238 22.54 -19.37 -5.57
C VAL A 238 22.69 -20.13 -4.24
N GLY A 239 21.79 -21.08 -3.95
CA GLY A 239 21.82 -21.88 -2.73
C GLY A 239 21.43 -21.14 -1.45
N VAL A 240 20.73 -20.00 -1.55
CA VAL A 240 20.22 -19.28 -0.38
C VAL A 240 18.89 -19.91 0.07
N ARG A 241 18.87 -20.40 1.31
CA ARG A 241 17.69 -21.01 1.94
C ARG A 241 17.04 -20.07 2.95
N HIS A 242 15.76 -20.28 3.20
CA HIS A 242 14.94 -19.50 4.11
C HIS A 242 14.29 -20.37 5.19
N LYS A 243 14.46 -19.99 6.45
CA LYS A 243 13.64 -20.43 7.56
C LYS A 243 12.27 -19.77 7.45
N ILE A 244 11.23 -20.59 7.29
CA ILE A 244 9.84 -20.10 7.32
C ILE A 244 9.45 -19.80 8.75
N ILE A 245 9.17 -18.53 9.04
CA ILE A 245 8.80 -18.08 10.37
C ILE A 245 7.28 -18.12 10.52
N ARG A 246 6.81 -18.94 11.46
CA ARG A 246 5.40 -18.96 11.85
C ARG A 246 5.02 -17.61 12.47
N ASN A 247 3.86 -17.10 12.09
CA ASN A 247 3.32 -15.82 12.55
C ASN A 247 4.27 -14.63 12.28
N TYR A 248 5.10 -14.69 11.23
CA TYR A 248 5.95 -13.55 10.88
C TYR A 248 5.12 -12.34 10.47
N GLN A 249 4.11 -12.60 9.65
CA GLN A 249 3.21 -11.63 9.06
C GLN A 249 1.78 -12.19 9.03
N ILE A 250 0.79 -11.30 9.07
CA ILE A 250 -0.61 -11.57 8.77
C ILE A 250 -1.12 -10.64 7.65
N GLU A 251 -1.99 -11.16 6.78
CA GLU A 251 -2.62 -10.44 5.65
C GLU A 251 -4.17 -10.51 5.74
N PRO A 252 -4.80 -9.96 6.80
CA PRO A 252 -6.24 -10.14 7.02
C PRO A 252 -7.07 -9.20 6.15
N ASN A 253 -8.31 -9.60 5.86
CA ASN A 253 -9.35 -8.79 5.25
C ASN A 253 -10.58 -8.70 6.17
N ALA A 254 -11.70 -8.16 5.67
CA ALA A 254 -12.93 -8.03 6.45
C ALA A 254 -13.54 -9.37 6.94
N TYR A 255 -13.27 -10.49 6.26
CA TYR A 255 -13.71 -11.84 6.64
C TYR A 255 -12.73 -12.59 7.55
N ALA A 256 -11.57 -12.00 7.86
CA ALA A 256 -10.57 -12.67 8.69
C ALA A 256 -11.11 -12.94 10.10
N GLY A 257 -10.97 -14.19 10.57
CA GLY A 257 -11.32 -14.62 11.92
C GLY A 257 -10.18 -14.40 12.91
N THR A 258 -9.70 -13.17 13.06
CA THR A 258 -8.61 -12.84 14.00
C THR A 258 -9.12 -12.77 15.44
N SER A 259 -8.34 -13.32 16.40
CA SER A 259 -8.60 -13.16 17.83
C SER A 259 -8.44 -11.70 18.27
N ALA A 260 -8.96 -11.35 19.45
CA ALA A 260 -8.79 -10.01 20.00
C ALA A 260 -7.32 -9.66 20.32
N SER A 261 -6.47 -10.67 20.55
CA SER A 261 -5.05 -10.55 20.88
C SER A 261 -4.13 -10.96 19.73
N PHE A 262 -4.61 -10.99 18.48
CA PHE A 262 -3.81 -11.47 17.34
C PHE A 262 -2.48 -10.70 17.19
N ASN A 263 -2.46 -9.42 17.56
CA ASN A 263 -1.27 -8.57 17.52
C ASN A 263 -0.16 -9.04 18.48
N ASP A 264 -0.45 -9.93 19.43
CA ASP A 264 0.55 -10.56 20.29
C ASP A 264 1.24 -11.75 19.58
N ASP A 265 0.59 -12.34 18.57
CA ASP A 265 1.10 -13.51 17.86
C ASP A 265 1.99 -13.12 16.68
N PHE A 266 1.66 -12.02 15.99
CA PHE A 266 2.28 -11.63 14.73
C PHE A 266 3.23 -10.43 14.86
N TYR A 267 4.28 -10.36 14.03
CA TYR A 267 5.22 -9.22 14.04
C TYR A 267 4.81 -8.11 13.07
N ILE A 268 4.29 -8.49 11.90
CA ILE A 268 3.98 -7.56 10.80
C ILE A 268 2.52 -7.71 10.39
N PHE A 269 1.81 -6.59 10.29
CA PHE A 269 0.55 -6.51 9.57
C PHE A 269 0.87 -6.09 8.14
N HIS A 270 0.42 -6.86 7.15
CA HIS A 270 0.55 -6.51 5.73
C HIS A 270 -0.81 -6.20 5.13
N TYR A 271 -1.04 -4.94 4.76
CA TYR A 271 -2.35 -4.46 4.31
C TYR A 271 -2.50 -4.50 2.78
N THR A 272 -2.39 -5.71 2.21
CA THR A 272 -2.50 -5.91 0.76
C THR A 272 -3.94 -5.84 0.24
N TYR A 273 -4.91 -6.30 1.04
CA TYR A 273 -6.34 -6.34 0.70
C TYR A 273 -7.07 -5.09 1.20
N GLY A 274 -8.04 -4.62 0.41
CA GLY A 274 -9.04 -3.67 0.90
C GLY A 274 -9.87 -4.29 2.02
N ILE A 275 -10.16 -3.50 3.05
CA ILE A 275 -10.98 -3.90 4.19
C ILE A 275 -12.33 -3.19 4.08
N GLU A 276 -13.36 -3.99 3.83
CA GLU A 276 -14.61 -3.50 3.26
C GLU A 276 -15.80 -3.95 4.13
N TYR A 277 -16.60 -2.99 4.59
CA TYR A 277 -17.76 -3.25 5.42
C TYR A 277 -18.97 -2.44 4.95
N LYS A 278 -20.18 -2.97 5.19
CA LYS A 278 -21.35 -2.12 5.36
C LYS A 278 -21.29 -1.42 6.70
N MET A 279 -21.97 -0.28 6.85
CA MET A 279 -22.08 0.44 8.12
C MET A 279 -22.76 -0.39 9.21
N THR A 280 -23.55 -1.41 8.84
CA THR A 280 -24.11 -2.40 9.77
C THR A 280 -23.07 -3.34 10.38
N GLY A 281 -21.82 -3.31 9.92
CA GLY A 281 -20.75 -4.21 10.34
C GLY A 281 -20.65 -5.50 9.52
N GLN A 282 -21.48 -5.67 8.48
CA GLN A 282 -21.40 -6.83 7.60
C GLN A 282 -20.15 -6.72 6.69
N PRO A 283 -19.22 -7.70 6.69
CA PRO A 283 -18.08 -7.69 5.79
C PRO A 283 -18.51 -7.79 4.32
N GLN A 284 -17.75 -7.18 3.43
CA GLN A 284 -17.97 -7.18 1.99
C GLN A 284 -16.84 -7.91 1.25
N GLY A 285 -17.19 -8.50 0.11
CA GLY A 285 -16.33 -9.36 -0.71
C GLY A 285 -15.08 -8.67 -1.25
N TYR A 286 -14.11 -9.48 -1.68
CA TYR A 286 -12.98 -9.01 -2.49
C TYR A 286 -13.50 -8.24 -3.73
N ASN A 287 -12.77 -7.19 -4.14
CA ASN A 287 -13.12 -6.30 -5.26
C ASN A 287 -14.47 -5.57 -5.11
N THR A 288 -15.01 -5.49 -3.90
CA THR A 288 -16.21 -4.70 -3.60
C THR A 288 -15.80 -3.51 -2.75
N ILE A 289 -16.22 -2.30 -3.08
CA ILE A 289 -16.00 -1.14 -2.21
C ILE A 289 -17.13 -1.08 -1.19
N GLY A 290 -16.80 -1.15 0.10
CA GLY A 290 -17.73 -1.06 1.21
C GLY A 290 -18.25 0.36 1.46
N GLU A 291 -19.33 0.47 2.23
CA GLU A 291 -19.82 1.78 2.71
C GLU A 291 -18.80 2.42 3.64
N TRP A 292 -18.18 1.58 4.46
CA TRP A 292 -16.91 1.83 5.12
C TRP A 292 -15.83 1.02 4.40
N SER A 293 -14.78 1.69 3.98
CA SER A 293 -13.76 1.14 3.10
C SER A 293 -12.38 1.66 3.48
N MET A 294 -11.50 0.74 3.82
CA MET A 294 -10.09 1.01 4.12
C MET A 294 -9.24 0.21 3.13
N ASP A 295 -9.01 0.81 1.97
CA ASP A 295 -8.09 0.32 0.94
C ASP A 295 -7.05 1.41 0.62
N LYS A 296 -5.78 1.05 0.64
CA LYS A 296 -4.67 1.94 0.26
C LYS A 296 -4.84 2.52 -1.14
N ARG A 297 -5.49 1.81 -2.06
CA ARG A 297 -5.68 2.20 -3.47
C ARG A 297 -6.55 3.46 -3.63
N HIS A 298 -7.34 3.80 -2.62
CA HIS A 298 -8.06 5.07 -2.54
C HIS A 298 -7.13 6.30 -2.50
N TYR A 299 -5.93 6.11 -1.96
CA TYR A 299 -4.93 7.15 -1.72
C TYR A 299 -3.77 7.05 -2.71
N GLY A 300 -4.07 6.76 -3.98
CA GLY A 300 -3.07 6.60 -5.04
C GLY A 300 -2.37 7.92 -5.42
N GLN A 301 -3.09 9.04 -5.35
CA GLN A 301 -2.62 10.37 -5.74
C GLN A 301 -2.75 11.41 -4.61
N ALA A 302 -3.10 10.96 -3.41
CA ALA A 302 -3.30 11.81 -2.25
C ALA A 302 -2.91 11.06 -0.97
N TYR A 303 -2.66 11.79 0.11
CA TYR A 303 -2.50 11.18 1.44
C TYR A 303 -3.88 10.82 2.00
N PRO A 304 -4.01 9.82 2.89
CA PRO A 304 -5.23 9.62 3.66
C PRO A 304 -5.49 10.82 4.60
N PRO A 305 -6.75 11.30 4.70
CA PRO A 305 -7.09 12.45 5.53
C PRO A 305 -7.06 12.07 7.00
N LYS A 306 -6.29 12.79 7.83
CA LYS A 306 -6.25 12.54 9.29
C LYS A 306 -7.54 12.97 10.02
N ASP A 307 -8.26 13.93 9.44
CA ASP A 307 -9.41 14.63 10.02
C ASP A 307 -10.77 14.13 9.50
N ASP A 308 -10.78 13.22 8.52
CA ASP A 308 -11.98 12.61 7.94
C ASP A 308 -11.90 11.07 7.93
N TYR A 309 -11.31 10.46 8.96
CA TYR A 309 -10.99 9.02 9.00
C TYR A 309 -11.84 8.23 10.01
N ASP A 310 -13.10 7.95 9.66
CA ASP A 310 -14.06 7.32 10.58
C ASP A 310 -13.64 5.92 11.05
N PRO A 311 -13.89 5.58 12.33
CA PRO A 311 -13.61 4.24 12.85
C PRO A 311 -14.44 3.17 12.15
N PRO A 312 -13.96 1.93 12.10
CA PRO A 312 -14.71 0.84 11.51
C PRO A 312 -16.02 0.57 12.27
N PRO A 313 -17.05 0.04 11.59
CA PRO A 313 -18.34 -0.27 12.22
C PRO A 313 -18.19 -1.27 13.36
N GLN A 314 -19.12 -1.27 14.31
CA GLN A 314 -19.05 -2.07 15.54
C GLN A 314 -18.78 -3.56 15.28
N GLY A 315 -19.38 -4.12 14.23
CA GLY A 315 -19.22 -5.52 13.81
C GLY A 315 -17.90 -5.87 13.11
N ALA A 316 -17.01 -4.89 12.87
CA ALA A 316 -15.72 -5.14 12.24
C ALA A 316 -14.81 -6.02 13.10
N ASN A 317 -14.00 -6.84 12.44
CA ASN A 317 -13.11 -7.79 13.11
C ASN A 317 -11.94 -7.06 13.83
N PRO A 318 -11.26 -7.74 14.79
CA PRO A 318 -10.18 -7.13 15.56
C PRO A 318 -9.03 -6.56 14.71
N SER A 319 -8.64 -7.25 13.64
CA SER A 319 -7.56 -6.81 12.75
C SER A 319 -7.89 -5.53 11.98
N SER A 320 -9.14 -5.36 11.54
CA SER A 320 -9.61 -4.13 10.88
C SER A 320 -9.57 -2.93 11.84
N LYS A 321 -10.04 -3.12 13.07
CA LYS A 321 -9.97 -2.12 14.14
C LYS A 321 -8.53 -1.74 14.46
N TRP A 322 -7.65 -2.74 14.55
CA TRP A 322 -6.24 -2.52 14.84
C TRP A 322 -5.54 -1.74 13.72
N LEU A 323 -5.73 -2.12 12.44
CA LEU A 323 -5.07 -1.44 11.32
C LEU A 323 -5.56 0.00 11.18
N HIS A 324 -6.87 0.24 11.32
CA HIS A 324 -7.43 1.59 11.35
C HIS A 324 -6.77 2.44 12.42
N ALA A 325 -6.69 1.92 13.67
CA ALA A 325 -6.04 2.62 14.76
C ALA A 325 -4.55 2.88 14.49
N ALA A 326 -3.84 1.93 13.86
CA ALA A 326 -2.43 2.09 13.52
C ALA A 326 -2.20 3.19 12.46
N TRP A 327 -3.04 3.27 11.43
CA TRP A 327 -2.98 4.38 10.46
C TRP A 327 -3.32 5.70 11.14
N PHE A 328 -4.42 5.73 11.90
CA PHE A 328 -4.88 6.92 12.60
C PHE A 328 -3.81 7.47 13.56
N GLU A 329 -3.15 6.62 14.34
CA GLU A 329 -2.05 6.99 15.23
C GLU A 329 -0.91 7.66 14.45
N ALA A 330 -0.46 7.04 13.35
CA ALA A 330 0.64 7.56 12.54
C ALA A 330 0.27 8.92 11.91
N MET A 331 -0.90 9.03 11.29
CA MET A 331 -1.36 10.26 10.63
C MET A 331 -1.49 11.45 11.60
N ASN A 332 -1.87 11.19 12.86
CA ASN A 332 -2.05 12.23 13.88
C ASN A 332 -0.76 12.56 14.65
N THR A 333 0.29 11.74 14.54
CA THR A 333 1.55 11.95 15.28
C THR A 333 2.71 12.38 14.38
N GLU A 334 2.71 11.93 13.12
CA GLU A 334 3.76 12.30 12.17
C GLU A 334 3.68 13.80 11.82
N PRO A 335 4.81 14.53 11.85
CA PRO A 335 4.84 15.98 11.65
C PRO A 335 4.46 16.34 10.22
N GLU A 336 3.79 17.48 10.00
CA GLU A 336 3.46 17.94 8.63
C GLU A 336 2.77 16.84 7.79
N TRP A 337 1.82 16.10 8.36
CA TRP A 337 0.97 15.20 7.58
C TRP A 337 0.15 16.02 6.56
N PRO A 338 0.31 15.78 5.24
CA PRO A 338 -0.32 16.62 4.22
C PRO A 338 -1.83 16.66 4.32
N GLU A 339 -2.39 17.86 4.16
CA GLU A 339 -3.83 18.03 3.96
C GLU A 339 -4.25 17.51 2.59
N THR A 340 -5.49 17.04 2.50
CA THR A 340 -6.02 16.35 1.33
C THR A 340 -7.52 16.57 1.23
N ASN A 341 -8.01 16.54 -0.01
CA ASN A 341 -9.44 16.50 -0.36
C ASN A 341 -9.96 15.07 -0.60
N ALA A 342 -9.09 14.06 -0.51
CA ALA A 342 -9.50 12.67 -0.59
C ALA A 342 -10.50 12.35 0.53
N MET A 343 -11.51 11.55 0.22
CA MET A 343 -12.42 10.99 1.23
C MET A 343 -11.63 10.07 2.18
N GLY A 344 -12.00 9.99 3.45
CA GLY A 344 -11.39 9.00 4.34
C GLY A 344 -12.02 7.62 4.20
N THR A 345 -12.50 7.02 5.28
CA THR A 345 -13.01 5.63 5.22
C THR A 345 -14.45 5.51 4.72
N ILE A 346 -15.19 6.61 4.55
CA ILE A 346 -16.57 6.62 4.05
C ILE A 346 -16.65 7.45 2.77
N GLY A 347 -17.45 6.99 1.80
CA GLY A 347 -17.75 7.73 0.56
C GLY A 347 -17.25 7.07 -0.72
N TRP A 348 -16.43 6.01 -0.63
CA TRP A 348 -15.87 5.34 -1.79
C TRP A 348 -16.87 4.46 -2.56
N ARG A 349 -17.93 3.98 -1.91
CA ARG A 349 -18.94 3.09 -2.51
C ARG A 349 -19.73 3.82 -3.60
N ARG A 350 -19.72 3.26 -4.82
CA ARG A 350 -20.38 3.80 -6.03
C ARG A 350 -21.66 3.05 -6.41
N GLU A 351 -22.43 2.62 -5.40
CA GLU A 351 -23.66 1.87 -5.65
C GLU A 351 -24.81 2.80 -6.04
N PRO A 352 -25.41 2.62 -7.24
CA PRO A 352 -26.49 3.47 -7.70
C PRO A 352 -27.61 3.58 -6.67
N ILE A 353 -28.15 4.80 -6.51
CA ILE A 353 -29.30 5.00 -5.63
C ILE A 353 -30.48 4.12 -6.05
N THR A 354 -31.15 3.52 -5.07
CA THR A 354 -32.34 2.70 -5.29
C THR A 354 -33.60 3.58 -5.41
N ALA A 355 -34.69 3.03 -5.96
CA ALA A 355 -35.97 3.73 -5.99
C ALA A 355 -36.43 4.18 -4.59
N ALA A 356 -36.24 3.34 -3.57
CA ALA A 356 -36.52 3.69 -2.18
C ALA A 356 -35.64 4.85 -1.67
N GLY A 357 -34.35 4.85 -2.04
CA GLY A 357 -33.43 5.95 -1.71
C GLY A 357 -33.84 7.29 -2.34
N ILE A 358 -34.31 7.26 -3.59
CA ILE A 358 -34.84 8.46 -4.26
C ILE A 358 -36.08 8.98 -3.53
N GLN A 359 -37.01 8.10 -3.16
CA GLN A 359 -38.23 8.47 -2.44
C GLN A 359 -37.94 9.06 -1.06
N ALA A 360 -36.91 8.56 -0.37
CA ALA A 360 -36.53 9.02 0.96
C ALA A 360 -35.79 10.38 0.95
N SER A 361 -35.22 10.80 -0.19
CA SER A 361 -34.39 12.00 -0.29
C SER A 361 -35.12 13.17 -0.94
N ALA A 362 -35.13 14.31 -0.26
CA ALA A 362 -35.76 15.54 -0.74
C ALA A 362 -34.98 16.16 -1.92
N LEU A 363 -33.67 15.97 -1.97
CA LEU A 363 -32.83 16.39 -3.08
C LEU A 363 -32.92 15.43 -4.26
N ALA A 364 -32.72 14.12 -4.03
CA ALA A 364 -32.68 13.14 -5.12
C ALA A 364 -34.00 13.11 -5.91
N SER A 365 -35.14 13.15 -5.21
CA SER A 365 -36.47 13.21 -5.83
C SER A 365 -36.68 14.45 -6.72
N LYS A 366 -36.06 15.60 -6.38
CA LYS A 366 -36.13 16.83 -7.17
C LYS A 366 -35.17 16.87 -8.35
N VAL A 367 -34.07 16.14 -8.26
CA VAL A 367 -33.05 16.06 -9.31
C VAL A 367 -33.37 14.97 -10.33
N LEU A 368 -34.14 13.94 -9.96
CA LEU A 368 -34.56 12.88 -10.88
C LEU A 368 -35.25 13.45 -12.13
N GLY A 369 -34.84 12.97 -13.31
CA GLY A 369 -35.39 13.34 -14.61
C GLY A 369 -34.98 14.73 -15.11
N THR A 370 -34.26 15.52 -14.31
CA THR A 370 -33.80 16.85 -14.69
C THR A 370 -32.55 16.78 -15.59
N LYS A 371 -32.39 17.78 -16.46
CA LYS A 371 -31.27 17.91 -17.39
C LYS A 371 -30.39 19.07 -17.00
N TRP A 372 -29.08 18.92 -17.22
CA TRP A 372 -28.09 19.90 -16.81
C TRP A 372 -26.95 20.03 -17.82
N THR A 373 -26.25 21.14 -17.72
CA THR A 373 -24.92 21.31 -18.30
C THR A 373 -23.84 20.86 -17.32
N TRP A 374 -22.69 20.42 -17.84
CA TRP A 374 -21.43 20.29 -17.11
C TRP A 374 -20.38 21.15 -17.80
N ALA A 375 -19.78 22.11 -17.10
CA ALA A 375 -18.86 23.08 -17.71
C ALA A 375 -19.45 23.72 -18.99
N LYS A 376 -20.74 24.12 -18.93
CA LYS A 376 -21.54 24.67 -20.05
C LYS A 376 -21.89 23.69 -21.18
N ILE A 377 -21.50 22.42 -21.10
CA ILE A 377 -21.85 21.40 -22.09
C ILE A 377 -23.12 20.67 -21.63
N ALA A 378 -24.21 20.80 -22.39
CA ALA A 378 -25.47 20.11 -22.10
C ALA A 378 -25.37 18.59 -22.31
N GLY A 379 -26.15 17.83 -21.53
CA GLY A 379 -26.28 16.38 -21.72
C GLY A 379 -26.22 15.56 -20.44
N LEU A 380 -26.06 16.20 -19.28
CA LEU A 380 -26.11 15.53 -17.98
C LEU A 380 -27.57 15.30 -17.56
N ALA A 381 -27.94 14.09 -17.16
CA ALA A 381 -29.28 13.81 -16.63
C ALA A 381 -29.27 12.66 -15.60
N PHE A 382 -30.00 12.86 -14.52
CA PHE A 382 -30.12 11.91 -13.41
C PHE A 382 -31.35 11.04 -13.63
N ASN A 383 -31.15 9.76 -13.89
CA ASN A 383 -32.25 8.82 -14.18
C ASN A 383 -32.49 7.86 -13.02
N GLU A 384 -33.56 7.08 -13.13
CA GLU A 384 -33.92 6.04 -12.15
C GLU A 384 -32.80 5.01 -11.97
N ASN A 385 -32.85 4.29 -10.84
CA ASN A 385 -31.88 3.26 -10.48
C ASN A 385 -30.42 3.76 -10.49
N GLY A 386 -30.24 5.06 -10.22
CA GLY A 386 -28.95 5.72 -10.15
C GLY A 386 -28.17 5.75 -11.48
N ALA A 387 -28.82 5.61 -12.62
CA ALA A 387 -28.17 5.78 -13.93
C ALA A 387 -27.95 7.26 -14.24
N LEU A 388 -26.71 7.64 -14.57
CA LEU A 388 -26.36 9.00 -14.96
C LEU A 388 -26.09 9.05 -16.46
N LYS A 389 -26.83 9.88 -17.20
CA LYS A 389 -26.46 10.25 -18.56
C LYS A 389 -25.49 11.42 -18.49
N THR A 390 -24.45 11.42 -19.32
CA THR A 390 -23.49 12.53 -19.43
C THR A 390 -23.29 12.91 -20.90
N PRO A 391 -22.71 14.08 -21.20
CA PRO A 391 -22.36 14.44 -22.57
C PRO A 391 -21.36 13.48 -23.24
N TRP A 392 -20.61 12.72 -22.44
CA TRP A 392 -19.51 11.86 -22.89
C TRP A 392 -19.79 10.36 -22.74
N GLY A 393 -21.03 9.99 -22.40
CA GLY A 393 -21.43 8.60 -22.19
C GLY A 393 -22.31 8.44 -20.96
N VAL A 394 -22.02 7.42 -20.17
CA VAL A 394 -22.84 7.02 -19.03
C VAL A 394 -22.03 7.02 -17.74
N GLY A 395 -22.74 7.10 -16.63
CA GLY A 395 -22.19 7.03 -15.29
C GLY A 395 -23.21 6.52 -14.29
N LYS A 396 -22.88 6.68 -13.01
CA LYS A 396 -23.75 6.35 -11.88
C LYS A 396 -23.89 7.54 -10.97
N TRP A 397 -24.98 7.60 -10.22
CA TRP A 397 -25.18 8.59 -9.18
C TRP A 397 -25.90 8.01 -7.98
N GLY A 398 -25.77 8.69 -6.85
CA GLY A 398 -26.57 8.39 -5.66
C GLY A 398 -26.41 9.40 -4.55
N LEU A 399 -26.85 9.04 -3.35
CA LEU A 399 -26.74 9.89 -2.16
C LEU A 399 -25.38 9.74 -1.50
N ALA A 400 -24.77 10.86 -1.09
CA ALA A 400 -23.61 10.83 -0.23
C ALA A 400 -24.02 10.33 1.17
N LEU A 401 -23.36 9.29 1.67
CA LEU A 401 -23.65 8.68 2.98
C LEU A 401 -23.25 9.59 4.17
N LYS A 402 -22.31 10.50 3.93
CA LYS A 402 -21.78 11.46 4.90
C LYS A 402 -21.58 12.80 4.18
N GLN A 403 -21.65 13.89 4.94
CA GLN A 403 -21.18 15.19 4.47
C GLN A 403 -19.70 15.09 4.02
N PRO A 404 -19.38 15.37 2.75
CA PRO A 404 -17.99 15.37 2.31
C PRO A 404 -17.18 16.48 2.98
N LYS A 405 -15.91 16.21 3.27
CA LYS A 405 -14.98 17.20 3.84
C LYS A 405 -14.95 18.48 2.99
N GLY A 406 -14.93 19.63 3.66
CA GLY A 406 -14.87 20.94 3.01
C GLY A 406 -16.19 21.43 2.38
N LEU A 407 -17.23 20.59 2.31
CA LEU A 407 -18.52 20.96 1.73
C LEU A 407 -19.56 21.23 2.82
N ALA A 408 -19.47 22.39 3.47
CA ALA A 408 -20.42 22.83 4.51
C ALA A 408 -21.87 22.93 3.97
N GLN A 409 -22.04 23.16 2.68
CA GLN A 409 -23.33 23.13 2.00
C GLN A 409 -23.98 21.75 1.94
N CYS A 410 -23.22 20.68 2.22
CA CYS A 410 -23.71 19.31 2.32
C CYS A 410 -24.04 18.90 3.77
N ALA A 411 -23.93 19.80 4.75
CA ALA A 411 -24.22 19.49 6.15
C ALA A 411 -25.72 19.26 6.38
N PRO A 412 -26.12 18.24 7.16
CA PRO A 412 -27.52 18.03 7.54
C PRO A 412 -28.17 19.31 8.08
N PRO A 413 -29.43 19.62 7.72
CA PRO A 413 -30.38 18.75 7.01
C PRO A 413 -30.24 18.77 5.47
N LYS A 414 -29.21 19.44 4.92
CA LYS A 414 -28.96 19.44 3.47
C LYS A 414 -28.39 18.09 3.04
N GLU A 415 -28.67 17.72 1.80
CA GLU A 415 -28.19 16.48 1.19
C GLU A 415 -27.22 16.84 0.06
N CYS A 416 -26.31 15.92 -0.23
CA CYS A 416 -25.48 15.97 -1.42
C CYS A 416 -25.55 14.65 -2.17
N LEU A 417 -25.41 14.73 -3.49
CA LEU A 417 -25.33 13.56 -4.34
C LEU A 417 -23.86 13.26 -4.60
N TRP A 418 -23.55 12.04 -4.97
CA TRP A 418 -22.30 11.73 -5.65
C TRP A 418 -22.62 11.31 -7.09
N ALA A 419 -21.64 11.52 -7.97
CA ALA A 419 -21.67 11.07 -9.36
C ALA A 419 -20.33 10.44 -9.73
N ASP A 420 -20.37 9.35 -10.48
CA ASP A 420 -19.20 8.65 -11.01
C ASP A 420 -19.33 8.50 -12.51
N PHE A 421 -18.45 9.17 -13.25
CA PHE A 421 -18.39 9.12 -14.70
C PHE A 421 -17.04 9.66 -15.18
N GLY A 422 -16.66 9.36 -16.44
CA GLY A 422 -15.41 9.85 -17.01
C GLY A 422 -14.15 9.40 -16.26
N GLY A 423 -14.24 8.32 -15.47
CA GLY A 423 -13.15 7.82 -14.63
C GLY A 423 -12.93 8.61 -13.33
N ALA A 424 -13.84 9.52 -12.97
CA ALA A 424 -13.74 10.37 -11.80
C ALA A 424 -15.00 10.31 -10.92
N ALA A 425 -14.79 10.45 -9.62
CA ALA A 425 -15.85 10.58 -8.63
C ALA A 425 -16.03 12.04 -8.22
N HIS A 426 -17.29 12.44 -8.05
CA HIS A 426 -17.69 13.81 -7.79
C HIS A 426 -18.70 13.87 -6.66
N HIS A 427 -18.57 14.87 -5.80
CA HIS A 427 -19.63 15.29 -4.89
C HIS A 427 -20.39 16.47 -5.49
N LEU A 428 -21.71 16.37 -5.53
CA LEU A 428 -22.59 17.36 -6.13
C LEU A 428 -23.43 18.04 -5.06
N SER A 429 -23.32 19.37 -5.00
CA SER A 429 -24.15 20.22 -4.15
C SER A 429 -25.00 21.14 -5.03
N PHE A 430 -26.30 21.24 -4.74
CA PHE A 430 -27.25 21.99 -5.57
C PHE A 430 -27.68 23.30 -4.90
N SER A 431 -27.79 24.37 -5.68
CA SER A 431 -28.32 25.67 -5.22
C SER A 431 -29.74 25.54 -4.69
N ALA A 432 -30.18 26.42 -3.78
CA ALA A 432 -31.49 26.31 -3.09
C ALA A 432 -32.71 26.20 -4.04
N ASP A 433 -32.66 26.92 -5.16
CA ASP A 433 -33.68 26.95 -6.23
C ASP A 433 -33.59 25.78 -7.20
N ARG A 434 -32.48 25.03 -7.16
CA ARG A 434 -32.15 23.88 -8.01
C ARG A 434 -31.96 24.31 -9.46
N GLU A 435 -31.43 25.51 -9.68
CA GLU A 435 -31.08 26.00 -11.01
C GLU A 435 -29.59 25.84 -11.33
N SER A 436 -28.75 25.55 -10.33
CA SER A 436 -27.34 25.21 -10.52
C SER A 436 -26.85 24.15 -9.54
N PHE A 437 -25.70 23.56 -9.87
CA PHE A 437 -24.93 22.73 -8.95
C PHE A 437 -23.44 23.03 -9.04
N GLU A 438 -22.74 22.70 -7.96
CA GLU A 438 -21.29 22.65 -7.88
C GLU A 438 -20.85 21.19 -7.73
N SER A 439 -19.98 20.75 -8.63
CA SER A 439 -19.33 19.45 -8.61
C SER A 439 -17.91 19.60 -8.07
N ASN A 440 -17.58 18.83 -7.05
CA ASN A 440 -16.25 18.76 -6.46
C ASN A 440 -15.65 17.38 -6.75
N ARG A 441 -14.58 17.31 -7.54
CA ARG A 441 -13.90 16.04 -7.85
C ARG A 441 -13.13 15.53 -6.64
N VAL A 442 -13.38 14.29 -6.23
CA VAL A 442 -12.82 13.66 -5.03
C VAL A 442 -11.29 13.55 -5.07
N GLY A 443 -10.70 13.35 -6.25
CA GLY A 443 -9.27 13.08 -6.39
C GLY A 443 -8.36 14.28 -6.13
N ASP A 444 -8.79 15.48 -6.53
CA ASP A 444 -7.97 16.69 -6.52
C ASP A 444 -8.72 17.98 -6.13
N GLY A 445 -10.02 17.88 -5.87
CA GLY A 445 -10.86 19.02 -5.51
C GLY A 445 -11.21 19.92 -6.69
N GLU A 446 -11.02 19.51 -7.95
CA GLU A 446 -11.44 20.33 -9.10
C GLU A 446 -12.95 20.64 -9.01
N ILE A 447 -13.28 21.94 -9.11
CA ILE A 447 -14.66 22.41 -9.07
C ILE A 447 -15.17 22.62 -10.49
N VAL A 448 -16.31 22.01 -10.81
CA VAL A 448 -17.03 22.22 -12.05
C VAL A 448 -18.47 22.63 -11.79
N LEU A 449 -18.93 23.67 -12.50
CA LEU A 449 -20.28 24.19 -12.37
C LEU A 449 -21.23 23.56 -13.40
N GLY A 450 -22.46 23.33 -12.97
CA GLY A 450 -23.57 22.95 -13.82
C GLY A 450 -24.77 23.87 -13.64
N ALA A 451 -25.55 24.03 -14.71
CA ALA A 451 -26.77 24.80 -14.75
C ALA A 451 -27.90 23.94 -15.30
N ARG A 452 -29.12 24.18 -14.81
CA ARG A 452 -30.30 23.45 -15.25
C ARG A 452 -30.63 23.80 -16.71
N VAL A 453 -31.07 22.79 -17.45
CA VAL A 453 -31.55 22.94 -18.83
C VAL A 453 -33.05 22.69 -18.82
N HIS A 454 -33.82 23.69 -19.26
CA HIS A 454 -35.27 23.67 -19.37
C HIS A 454 -35.75 23.18 -20.73
#